data_AF-A0A6I3KJH1-F1
#
_entry.id   AF-A0A6I3KJH1-F1
#
_cell.length_a   1.000
_cell.length_b   1.000
_cell.length_c   1.000
_cell.angle_alpha   90.00
_cell.angle_beta   90.00
_cell.angle_gamma   90.00
#
_symmetry.space_group_name_H-M   'P 1'
#
loop_
_entity.id
_entity.type
_entity.pdbx_description
1 polymer ?
#
loop_
_entity_poly.entity_id
_entity_poly.type
_entity_poly.pdbx_seq_one_letter_code
_entity_poly.pdbx_strand_id
1 'polypeptide(L)'
;MTPRLMALAAALILAAGGAFAGAPVLTLSDTRPFGYFLGDAVQREVTLRVGPGDVLDTASLPRPGPLNYWLELSHADLTSSAEGDDTIYRLALTYQTFYAPLDTRRLTIPAFKIKVSGTTDAEITVPEFGFVTSPIRQLFADKGQSSDTATKLRPDGTAPRIATGAVRTAMLASGVTALVALAGLAWLNAWWPFHRRPARPFTEAARFLRSNVRRLDGATGYRVALLKLHRAFDIAAGRRVLSDDVGAFLGQHPEFAPFRADVERMFASSRQAFFANEVDQARETMPLSALSKLGDHLGAAERSAA
;
A
#
# COMPACT_ATOMS: atom_id res chain seq x y z
N MET A 1 -45.85 30.22 -53.47
CA MET A 1 -45.57 31.35 -52.55
C MET A 1 -44.15 31.85 -52.83
N THR A 2 -44.04 33.15 -53.06
CA THR A 2 -43.00 33.80 -53.88
C THR A 2 -41.65 33.99 -53.18
N PRO A 3 -40.50 33.81 -53.89
CA PRO A 3 -39.14 33.95 -53.35
C PRO A 3 -38.74 35.38 -52.95
N ARG A 4 -39.64 36.36 -53.14
CA ARG A 4 -39.43 37.78 -52.79
C ARG A 4 -39.52 38.08 -51.29
N LEU A 5 -40.17 37.22 -50.50
CA LEU A 5 -40.30 37.40 -49.04
C LEU A 5 -39.05 36.95 -48.25
N MET A 6 -38.22 36.08 -48.83
CA MET A 6 -36.98 35.62 -48.19
C MET A 6 -35.83 36.62 -48.33
N ALA A 7 -35.81 37.41 -49.41
CA ALA A 7 -34.77 38.43 -49.63
C ALA A 7 -34.93 39.66 -48.71
N LEU A 8 -36.17 40.00 -48.32
CA LEU A 8 -36.41 41.15 -47.42
C LEU A 8 -36.08 40.82 -45.95
N ALA A 9 -36.23 39.55 -45.54
CA ALA A 9 -35.87 39.08 -44.20
C ALA A 9 -34.34 38.96 -44.02
N ALA A 10 -33.59 38.69 -45.09
CA ALA A 10 -32.12 38.62 -45.04
C ALA A 10 -31.47 40.02 -45.02
N ALA A 11 -32.13 41.05 -45.56
CA ALA A 11 -31.62 42.42 -45.55
C ALA A 11 -31.85 43.16 -44.22
N LEU A 12 -32.80 42.70 -43.38
CA LEU A 12 -33.11 43.36 -42.10
C LEU A 12 -32.27 42.84 -40.92
N ILE A 13 -31.53 41.74 -41.09
CA ILE A 13 -30.65 41.18 -40.06
C ILE A 13 -29.22 41.75 -40.16
N LEU A 14 -28.86 42.40 -41.28
CA LEU A 14 -27.51 42.93 -41.48
C LEU A 14 -27.30 44.39 -41.01
N ALA A 15 -28.31 45.04 -40.43
CA ALA A 15 -28.27 46.47 -40.09
C ALA A 15 -28.24 46.78 -38.58
N ALA A 16 -27.97 45.79 -37.73
CA ALA A 16 -27.88 45.99 -36.27
C ALA A 16 -26.52 45.56 -35.71
N GLY A 17 -25.45 45.87 -36.44
CA GLY A 17 -24.08 45.81 -35.94
C GLY A 17 -23.59 47.20 -35.53
N GLY A 18 -24.42 47.96 -34.82
CA GLY A 18 -23.94 49.15 -34.12
C GLY A 18 -23.08 48.67 -32.96
N ALA A 19 -21.76 48.76 -33.11
CA ALA A 19 -20.83 48.60 -32.00
C ALA A 19 -21.16 49.70 -30.98
N PHE A 20 -22.04 49.38 -30.03
CA PHE A 20 -22.06 50.10 -28.77
C PHE A 20 -20.72 49.79 -28.11
N ALA A 21 -19.83 50.78 -28.07
CA ALA A 21 -18.71 50.79 -27.16
C ALA A 21 -19.30 50.52 -25.76
N GLY A 22 -19.14 49.27 -25.31
CA GLY A 22 -19.69 48.82 -24.05
C GLY A 22 -18.98 49.55 -22.92
N ALA A 23 -19.74 50.15 -22.01
CA ALA A 23 -19.17 50.74 -20.81
C ALA A 23 -18.27 49.70 -20.10
N PRO A 24 -17.11 50.12 -19.58
CA PRO A 24 -16.14 49.20 -19.02
C PRO A 24 -16.74 48.41 -17.85
N VAL A 25 -16.54 47.09 -17.86
CA VAL A 25 -17.13 46.17 -16.87
C VAL A 25 -16.08 45.81 -15.81
N LEU A 26 -16.37 46.16 -14.55
CA LEU A 26 -15.53 45.87 -13.38
C LEU A 26 -16.03 44.62 -12.66
N THR A 27 -15.15 43.64 -12.46
CA THR A 27 -15.39 42.45 -11.63
C THR A 27 -14.33 42.39 -10.53
N LEU A 28 -14.76 42.11 -9.30
CA LEU A 28 -13.91 42.05 -8.12
C LEU A 28 -13.93 40.63 -7.53
N SER A 29 -12.76 40.16 -7.11
CA SER A 29 -12.61 38.88 -6.42
C SER A 29 -11.71 39.09 -5.19
N ASP A 30 -12.31 38.95 -4.01
CA ASP A 30 -11.64 39.06 -2.72
C ASP A 30 -11.57 37.67 -2.06
N THR A 31 -10.44 37.29 -1.45
CA THR A 31 -10.26 35.91 -0.94
C THR A 31 -11.23 35.52 0.17
N ARG A 32 -11.31 36.33 1.23
CA ARG A 32 -12.20 36.12 2.38
C ARG A 32 -12.35 37.42 3.18
N PRO A 33 -13.48 37.65 3.89
CA PRO A 33 -13.67 38.85 4.69
C PRO A 33 -13.31 38.70 6.18
N PHE A 34 -12.73 37.58 6.63
CA PHE A 34 -12.39 37.32 8.04
C PHE A 34 -11.23 36.33 8.19
N GLY A 35 -10.77 36.14 9.43
CA GLY A 35 -9.70 35.18 9.75
C GLY A 35 -8.33 35.70 9.32
N TYR A 36 -8.12 37.00 9.49
CA TYR A 36 -6.82 37.63 9.33
C TYR A 36 -6.20 37.94 10.69
N PHE A 37 -4.88 37.82 10.76
CA PHE A 37 -4.06 38.15 11.92
C PHE A 37 -2.98 39.16 11.52
N LEU A 38 -2.26 39.68 12.53
CA LEU A 38 -1.07 40.49 12.31
C LEU A 38 -0.08 39.71 11.42
N GLY A 39 0.38 40.34 10.34
CA GLY A 39 1.33 39.70 9.42
C GLY A 39 0.68 38.89 8.29
N ASP A 40 -0.65 38.83 8.19
CA ASP A 40 -1.30 38.17 7.06
C ASP A 40 -1.31 39.05 5.79
N ALA A 41 -1.42 38.38 4.65
CA ALA A 41 -1.60 39.01 3.35
C ALA A 41 -3.08 38.92 2.90
N VAL A 42 -3.64 40.04 2.46
CA VAL A 42 -4.98 40.16 1.87
C VAL A 42 -4.83 40.32 0.37
N GLN A 43 -5.35 39.36 -0.39
CA GLN A 43 -5.32 39.40 -1.85
C GLN A 43 -6.63 39.95 -2.40
N ARG A 44 -6.50 40.82 -3.39
CA ARG A 44 -7.60 41.43 -4.10
C ARG A 44 -7.32 41.43 -5.59
N GLU A 45 -8.25 40.89 -6.35
CA GLU A 45 -8.15 40.81 -7.79
C GLU A 45 -9.22 41.70 -8.44
N VAL A 46 -8.76 42.60 -9.30
CA VAL A 46 -9.58 43.53 -10.05
C VAL A 46 -9.49 43.15 -11.52
N THR A 47 -10.61 42.68 -12.08
CA THR A 47 -10.71 42.39 -13.52
C THR A 47 -11.52 43.48 -14.19
N LEU A 48 -10.94 44.10 -15.20
CA LEU A 48 -11.54 45.19 -15.96
C LEU A 48 -11.61 44.78 -17.44
N ARG A 49 -12.82 44.74 -17.99
CA ARG A 49 -13.03 44.57 -19.44
C ARG A 49 -13.25 45.94 -20.07
N VAL A 50 -12.46 46.23 -21.10
CA VAL A 50 -12.41 47.51 -21.82
C VAL A 50 -12.70 47.26 -23.31
N GLY A 51 -13.50 48.13 -23.93
CA GLY A 51 -13.90 48.02 -25.32
C GLY A 51 -12.79 48.34 -26.33
N PRO A 52 -13.06 48.16 -27.64
CA PRO A 52 -12.06 48.39 -28.69
C PRO A 52 -11.62 49.86 -28.76
N GLY A 53 -10.30 50.08 -28.69
CA GLY A 53 -9.69 51.41 -28.77
C GLY A 53 -9.56 52.15 -27.43
N ASP A 54 -10.09 51.58 -26.36
CA ASP A 54 -9.93 52.09 -25.00
C ASP A 54 -8.74 51.39 -24.30
N VAL A 55 -7.92 52.17 -23.60
CA VAL A 55 -6.68 51.71 -22.96
C VAL A 55 -6.64 52.11 -21.49
N LEU A 56 -6.22 51.18 -20.64
CA LEU A 56 -6.01 51.44 -19.22
C LEU A 56 -4.84 52.41 -18.98
N ASP A 57 -5.08 53.50 -18.27
CA ASP A 57 -4.01 54.40 -17.81
C ASP A 57 -3.26 53.76 -16.63
N THR A 58 -2.08 53.21 -16.90
CA THR A 58 -1.23 52.57 -15.89
C THR A 58 -0.75 53.53 -14.81
N ALA A 59 -0.74 54.84 -15.06
CA ALA A 59 -0.38 55.85 -14.06
C ALA A 59 -1.47 56.03 -13.00
N SER A 60 -2.72 55.61 -13.29
CA SER A 60 -3.83 55.65 -12.33
C SER A 60 -3.80 54.51 -11.30
N LEU A 61 -2.98 53.48 -11.53
CA LEU A 61 -2.92 52.29 -10.68
C LEU A 61 -2.19 52.56 -9.35
N PRO A 62 -2.60 51.90 -8.25
CA PRO A 62 -1.91 52.01 -6.97
C PRO A 62 -0.51 51.41 -7.07
N ARG A 63 0.48 52.11 -6.51
CA ARG A 63 1.88 51.66 -6.50
C ARG A 63 2.19 50.95 -5.17
N PRO A 64 3.05 49.92 -5.19
CA PRO A 64 3.52 49.29 -3.96
C PRO A 64 4.13 50.31 -2.99
N GLY A 65 3.80 50.16 -1.71
CA GLY A 65 4.21 51.05 -0.64
C GLY A 65 3.18 51.17 0.49
N PRO A 66 3.49 51.95 1.54
CA PRO A 66 2.61 52.12 2.69
C PRO A 66 1.37 52.94 2.32
N LEU A 67 0.18 52.40 2.58
CA LEU A 67 -1.08 53.13 2.42
C LEU A 67 -1.42 53.92 3.68
N ASN A 68 -1.18 53.32 4.85
CA ASN A 68 -1.37 53.94 6.15
C ASN A 68 -0.50 53.23 7.20
N TYR A 69 -0.66 53.56 8.49
CA TYR A 69 0.18 53.01 9.56
C TYR A 69 0.07 51.47 9.74
N TRP A 70 -1.00 50.85 9.23
CA TRP A 70 -1.29 49.44 9.45
C TRP A 70 -1.40 48.61 8.16
N LEU A 71 -1.41 49.25 6.99
CA LEU A 71 -1.63 48.61 5.70
C LEU A 71 -0.57 49.06 4.70
N GLU A 72 0.05 48.08 4.07
CA GLU A 72 0.98 48.28 2.95
C GLU A 72 0.49 47.49 1.74
N LEU A 73 0.63 48.06 0.55
CA LEU A 73 0.48 47.32 -0.71
C LEU A 73 1.86 46.77 -1.07
N SER A 74 2.06 45.47 -0.90
CA SER A 74 3.37 44.84 -1.14
C SER A 74 3.60 44.53 -2.61
N HIS A 75 2.55 44.13 -3.34
CA HIS A 75 2.62 43.78 -4.77
C HIS A 75 1.40 44.32 -5.53
N ALA A 76 1.65 44.78 -6.75
CA ALA A 76 0.63 45.23 -7.70
C ALA A 76 1.02 44.78 -9.11
N ASP A 77 0.45 43.68 -9.57
CA ASP A 77 0.78 43.05 -10.85
C ASP A 77 -0.36 43.22 -11.84
N LEU A 78 -0.05 43.76 -13.01
CA LEU A 78 -1.00 43.96 -14.11
C LEU A 78 -0.72 42.99 -15.25
N THR A 79 -1.74 42.24 -15.66
CA THR A 79 -1.72 41.40 -16.86
C THR A 79 -2.83 41.83 -17.80
N SER A 80 -2.63 41.64 -19.10
CA SER A 80 -3.65 41.95 -20.11
C SER A 80 -3.77 40.82 -21.12
N SER A 81 -4.99 40.60 -21.62
CA SER A 81 -5.30 39.62 -22.66
C SER A 81 -6.41 40.13 -23.56
N ALA A 82 -6.30 39.90 -24.87
CA ALA A 82 -7.36 40.19 -25.83
C ALA A 82 -8.44 39.09 -25.79
N GLU A 83 -9.71 39.48 -25.78
CA GLU A 83 -10.88 38.60 -25.87
C GLU A 83 -11.84 39.17 -26.93
N GLY A 84 -11.68 38.71 -28.18
CA GLY A 84 -12.39 39.31 -29.31
C GLY A 84 -11.87 40.71 -29.63
N ASP A 85 -12.79 41.69 -29.71
CA ASP A 85 -12.47 43.12 -29.89
C ASP A 85 -12.20 43.83 -28.55
N ASP A 86 -12.41 43.16 -27.41
CA ASP A 86 -12.22 43.71 -26.08
C ASP A 86 -10.84 43.36 -25.50
N THR A 87 -10.33 44.21 -24.61
CA THR A 87 -9.14 43.94 -23.81
C THR A 87 -9.53 43.71 -22.35
N ILE A 88 -9.12 42.57 -21.79
CA ILE A 88 -9.27 42.29 -20.36
C ILE A 88 -7.96 42.62 -19.65
N TYR A 89 -8.04 43.50 -18.66
CA TYR A 89 -6.98 43.78 -17.71
C TYR A 89 -7.26 43.07 -16.39
N ARG A 90 -6.26 42.39 -15.84
CA ARG A 90 -6.32 41.73 -14.54
C ARG A 90 -5.22 42.30 -13.65
N LEU A 91 -5.64 42.99 -12.61
CA LEU A 91 -4.79 43.63 -11.60
C LEU A 91 -4.86 42.81 -10.30
N ALA A 92 -3.75 42.17 -9.96
CA ALA A 92 -3.58 41.45 -8.70
C ALA A 92 -2.89 42.33 -7.67
N LEU A 93 -3.56 42.58 -6.55
CA LEU A 93 -3.08 43.41 -5.45
C LEU A 93 -2.88 42.55 -4.20
N THR A 94 -1.72 42.65 -3.58
CA THR A 94 -1.43 41.98 -2.30
C THR A 94 -1.16 43.01 -1.22
N TYR A 95 -2.04 43.06 -0.23
CA TYR A 95 -1.91 43.95 0.92
C TYR A 95 -1.37 43.21 2.13
N GLN A 96 -0.44 43.82 2.85
CA GLN A 96 0.14 43.29 4.07
C GLN A 96 -0.42 44.06 5.27
N THR A 97 -0.99 43.35 6.25
CA THR A 97 -1.49 43.99 7.49
C THR A 97 -0.45 43.94 8.61
N PHE A 98 -0.24 45.08 9.26
CA PHE A 98 0.63 45.27 10.42
C PHE A 98 -0.17 45.66 11.68
N TYR A 99 -1.50 45.61 11.62
CA TYR A 99 -2.31 45.91 12.79
C TYR A 99 -2.33 44.75 13.78
N ALA A 100 -1.96 45.03 15.03
CA ALA A 100 -2.11 44.12 16.16
C ALA A 100 -3.33 44.56 17.00
N PRO A 101 -4.56 44.16 16.64
CA PRO A 101 -5.74 44.56 17.39
C PRO A 101 -5.70 43.97 18.81
N LEU A 102 -6.28 44.69 19.77
CA LEU A 102 -6.57 44.13 21.10
C LEU A 102 -7.83 43.28 21.03
N ASP A 103 -8.88 43.76 20.36
CA ASP A 103 -10.18 43.12 20.17
C ASP A 103 -10.45 42.84 18.68
N THR A 104 -11.33 41.89 18.36
CA THR A 104 -11.70 41.62 16.97
C THR A 104 -12.25 42.89 16.32
N ARG A 105 -11.57 43.40 15.29
CA ARG A 105 -11.92 44.66 14.63
C ARG A 105 -12.10 44.49 13.13
N ARG A 106 -13.03 45.27 12.58
CA ARG A 106 -13.20 45.44 11.14
C ARG A 106 -12.24 46.54 10.67
N LEU A 107 -11.43 46.24 9.67
CA LEU A 107 -10.55 47.16 8.97
C LEU A 107 -11.00 47.28 7.51
N THR A 108 -10.68 48.41 6.89
CA THR A 108 -11.13 48.74 5.54
C THR A 108 -9.94 49.14 4.68
N ILE A 109 -9.76 48.44 3.56
CA ILE A 109 -8.86 48.83 2.48
C ILE A 109 -9.54 49.95 1.69
N PRO A 110 -8.90 51.11 1.52
CA PRO A 110 -9.53 52.26 0.88
C PRO A 110 -9.87 52.00 -0.58
N ALA A 111 -10.92 52.66 -1.06
CA ALA A 111 -11.26 52.71 -2.48
C ALA A 111 -10.16 53.44 -3.27
N PHE A 112 -9.99 53.07 -4.54
CA PHE A 112 -9.11 53.78 -5.47
C PHE A 112 -9.77 53.88 -6.84
N LYS A 113 -9.27 54.79 -7.67
CA LYS A 113 -9.84 55.06 -8.99
C LYS A 113 -8.90 54.61 -10.08
N ILE A 114 -9.47 54.05 -11.13
CA ILE A 114 -8.79 53.60 -12.33
C ILE A 114 -9.29 54.46 -13.50
N LYS A 115 -8.37 54.97 -14.31
CA LYS A 115 -8.71 55.74 -15.51
C LYS A 115 -8.53 54.89 -16.75
N VAL A 116 -9.49 55.01 -17.66
CA VAL A 116 -9.45 54.43 -19.00
C VAL A 116 -9.50 55.59 -19.99
N SER A 117 -8.57 55.60 -20.93
CA SER A 117 -8.43 56.65 -21.96
C SER A 117 -8.63 56.04 -23.34
N GLY A 118 -9.36 56.70 -24.23
CA GLY A 118 -9.55 56.19 -25.59
C GLY A 118 -10.73 56.82 -26.31
N THR A 119 -11.60 55.96 -26.83
CA THR A 119 -12.90 56.35 -27.40
C THR A 119 -13.88 56.79 -26.32
N THR A 120 -13.82 56.17 -25.14
CA THR A 120 -14.62 56.52 -23.97
C THR A 120 -13.70 56.80 -22.78
N ASP A 121 -13.40 58.09 -22.55
CA ASP A 121 -12.69 58.50 -21.34
C ASP A 121 -13.59 58.22 -20.13
N ALA A 122 -13.16 57.30 -19.27
CA ALA A 122 -13.94 56.84 -18.12
C ALA A 122 -13.08 56.75 -16.85
N GLU A 123 -13.65 57.15 -15.72
CA GLU A 123 -13.06 56.97 -14.40
C GLU A 123 -13.88 55.95 -13.62
N ILE A 124 -13.26 54.81 -13.29
CA ILE A 124 -13.90 53.66 -12.64
C ILE A 124 -13.42 53.60 -11.21
N THR A 125 -14.35 53.56 -10.27
CA THR A 125 -14.01 53.46 -8.84
C THR A 125 -14.01 51.99 -8.41
N VAL A 126 -12.87 51.51 -7.93
CA VAL A 126 -12.76 50.25 -7.19
C VAL A 126 -13.20 50.52 -5.74
N PRO A 127 -14.27 49.89 -5.25
CA PRO A 127 -14.84 50.19 -3.94
C PRO A 127 -13.89 49.78 -2.81
N GLU A 128 -14.15 50.28 -1.61
CA GLU A 128 -13.45 49.83 -0.42
C GLU A 128 -13.72 48.36 -0.09
N PHE A 129 -12.78 47.68 0.57
CA PHE A 129 -12.94 46.29 1.00
C PHE A 129 -12.75 46.17 2.50
N GLY A 130 -13.81 45.75 3.20
CA GLY A 130 -13.79 45.55 4.65
C GLY A 130 -13.50 44.10 5.03
N PHE A 131 -12.52 43.89 5.90
CA PHE A 131 -12.20 42.56 6.47
C PHE A 131 -12.07 42.61 7.99
N VAL A 132 -12.20 41.46 8.64
CA VAL A 132 -12.10 41.32 10.09
C VAL A 132 -10.76 40.73 10.49
N THR A 133 -10.05 41.43 11.36
CA THR A 133 -8.79 40.98 11.98
C THR A 133 -9.01 40.60 13.44
N SER A 134 -8.33 39.55 13.90
CA SER A 134 -8.43 39.02 15.26
C SER A 134 -7.11 39.17 16.03
N PRO A 135 -7.19 39.37 17.36
CA PRO A 135 -6.00 39.46 18.20
C PRO A 135 -5.26 38.11 18.27
N ILE A 136 -3.93 38.16 18.21
CA ILE A 136 -3.06 37.00 18.48
C ILE A 136 -2.89 36.79 19.99
N ARG A 137 -2.94 37.88 20.77
CA ARG A 137 -2.78 37.84 22.23
C ARG A 137 -4.12 37.55 22.90
N GLN A 138 -4.08 36.76 23.97
CA GLN A 138 -5.22 36.58 24.86
C GLN A 138 -5.62 37.93 25.49
N LEU A 139 -6.86 38.36 25.23
CA LEU A 139 -7.47 39.57 25.81
C LEU A 139 -7.75 39.44 27.31
N PHE A 140 -8.20 38.26 27.72
CA PHE A 140 -8.65 38.01 29.08
C PHE A 140 -7.64 37.11 29.77
N ALA A 141 -6.88 37.69 30.69
CA ALA A 141 -6.24 36.92 31.73
C ALA A 141 -7.34 36.33 32.61
N ASP A 142 -7.26 35.04 32.95
CA ASP A 142 -8.21 34.44 33.90
C ASP A 142 -8.27 35.26 35.19
N LYS A 143 -9.47 35.33 35.80
CA LYS A 143 -9.70 35.92 37.12
C LYS A 143 -8.79 35.25 38.16
N GLY A 144 -7.58 35.76 38.35
CA GLY A 144 -6.53 35.16 39.17
C GLY A 144 -5.10 35.41 38.68
N GLN A 145 -4.92 35.93 37.46
CA GLN A 145 -3.63 36.37 36.94
C GLN A 145 -3.49 37.89 37.13
N SER A 146 -2.74 38.30 38.15
CA SER A 146 -2.30 39.68 38.31
C SER A 146 -1.29 40.04 37.23
N SER A 147 -1.33 41.30 36.78
CA SER A 147 -0.54 41.88 35.68
C SER A 147 0.98 41.85 35.85
N ASP A 148 1.48 41.35 36.99
CA ASP A 148 2.89 41.41 37.40
C ASP A 148 3.58 40.04 37.36
N THR A 149 2.83 38.96 37.09
CA THR A 149 3.40 37.63 36.89
C THR A 149 3.29 37.29 35.41
N ALA A 150 4.43 37.17 34.74
CA ALA A 150 4.55 36.57 33.41
C ALA A 150 3.50 35.47 33.24
N THR A 151 2.65 35.60 32.21
CA THR A 151 1.60 34.66 31.81
C THR A 151 1.96 33.27 32.28
N LYS A 152 1.36 32.78 33.38
CA LYS A 152 1.78 31.52 33.98
C LYS A 152 1.60 30.45 32.92
N LEU A 153 2.71 29.93 32.38
CA LEU A 153 2.69 28.83 31.44
C LEU A 153 1.83 27.73 32.06
N ARG A 154 0.71 27.41 31.41
CA ARG A 154 -0.13 26.30 31.84
C ARG A 154 0.65 25.00 31.57
N PRO A 155 0.62 24.03 32.49
CA PRO A 155 1.18 22.72 32.20
C PRO A 155 0.49 22.13 30.97
N ASP A 156 1.24 21.39 30.16
CA ASP A 156 0.70 20.72 28.97
C ASP A 156 -0.48 19.80 29.35
N GLY A 157 -1.53 19.83 28.54
CA GLY A 157 -2.68 18.95 28.72
C GLY A 157 -2.26 17.48 28.56
N THR A 158 -2.69 16.61 29.48
CA THR A 158 -2.43 15.17 29.34
C THR A 158 -3.11 14.63 28.09
N ALA A 159 -2.35 13.95 27.22
CA ALA A 159 -2.90 13.36 26.02
C ALA A 159 -4.02 12.35 26.35
N PRO A 160 -5.17 12.39 25.65
CA PRO A 160 -6.24 11.42 25.85
C PRO A 160 -5.75 10.02 25.48
N ARG A 161 -6.00 9.04 26.36
CA ARG A 161 -5.67 7.64 26.08
C ARG A 161 -6.67 7.08 25.08
N ILE A 162 -6.19 6.49 24.00
CA ILE A 162 -7.02 5.78 23.02
C ILE A 162 -7.47 4.45 23.65
N ALA A 163 -8.77 4.18 23.66
CA ALA A 163 -9.33 2.94 24.18
C ALA A 163 -8.99 1.76 23.24
N THR A 164 -8.01 0.94 23.63
CA THR A 164 -7.54 -0.22 22.82
C THR A 164 -8.13 -1.56 23.27
N GLY A 165 -9.14 -1.56 24.15
CA GLY A 165 -9.69 -2.76 24.77
C GLY A 165 -10.14 -3.82 23.76
N ALA A 166 -10.96 -3.43 22.78
CA ALA A 166 -11.49 -4.33 21.75
C ALA A 166 -10.40 -4.92 20.85
N VAL A 167 -9.40 -4.11 20.48
CA VAL A 167 -8.27 -4.55 19.64
C VAL A 167 -7.40 -5.56 20.40
N ARG A 168 -7.15 -5.30 21.69
CA ARG A 168 -6.40 -6.21 22.56
C ARG A 168 -7.11 -7.55 22.73
N THR A 169 -8.43 -7.55 22.94
CA THR A 169 -9.20 -8.79 23.05
C THR A 169 -9.23 -9.57 21.74
N ALA A 170 -9.37 -8.88 20.60
CA ALA A 170 -9.34 -9.52 19.28
C ALA A 170 -7.98 -10.16 18.98
N MET A 171 -6.87 -9.48 19.32
CA MET A 171 -5.52 -10.02 19.17
C MET A 171 -5.28 -11.26 20.04
N LEU A 172 -5.79 -11.25 21.28
CA LEU A 172 -5.68 -12.42 22.16
C LEU A 172 -6.52 -13.60 21.63
N ALA A 173 -7.76 -13.34 21.19
CA ALA A 173 -8.63 -14.36 20.64
C ALA A 173 -8.05 -14.99 19.36
N SER A 174 -7.49 -14.17 18.46
CA SER A 174 -6.84 -14.66 17.23
C SER A 174 -5.56 -15.44 17.55
N GLY A 175 -4.76 -14.98 18.52
CA GLY A 175 -3.56 -15.69 18.99
C GLY A 175 -3.88 -17.08 19.55
N VAL A 176 -4.91 -17.20 20.40
CA VAL A 176 -5.36 -18.49 20.94
C VAL A 176 -5.87 -19.40 19.81
N THR A 177 -6.67 -18.87 18.89
CA THR A 177 -7.20 -19.63 17.76
C THR A 177 -6.08 -20.17 16.88
N ALA A 178 -5.05 -19.37 16.60
CA ALA A 178 -3.88 -19.78 15.84
C ALA A 178 -3.10 -20.91 16.54
N LEU A 179 -2.91 -20.82 17.86
CA LEU A 179 -2.24 -21.87 18.63
C LEU A 179 -3.01 -23.20 18.60
N VAL A 180 -4.34 -23.16 18.72
CA VAL A 180 -5.18 -24.36 18.62
C VAL A 180 -5.09 -24.98 17.23
N ALA A 181 -5.12 -24.17 16.17
CA ALA A 181 -4.95 -24.65 14.80
C ALA A 181 -3.58 -25.31 14.58
N LEU A 182 -2.50 -24.70 15.10
CA LEU A 182 -1.15 -25.27 15.03
C LEU A 182 -1.04 -26.59 15.81
N ALA A 183 -1.65 -26.68 16.99
CA ALA A 183 -1.70 -27.92 17.76
C ALA A 183 -2.46 -29.04 17.01
N GLY A 184 -3.60 -28.71 16.40
CA GLY A 184 -4.36 -29.64 15.56
C GLY A 184 -3.55 -30.11 14.35
N LEU A 185 -2.81 -29.22 13.70
CA LEU A 185 -1.95 -29.56 12.57
C LEU A 185 -0.77 -30.44 12.98
N ALA A 186 -0.16 -30.16 14.15
CA ALA A 186 0.91 -30.99 14.72
C ALA A 186 0.40 -32.40 15.06
N TRP A 187 -0.83 -32.51 15.57
CA TRP A 187 -1.49 -33.80 15.84
C TRP A 187 -1.72 -34.59 14.55
N LEU A 188 -2.31 -33.97 13.52
CA LEU A 188 -2.55 -34.61 12.22
C LEU A 188 -1.27 -35.06 11.50
N ASN A 189 -0.19 -34.28 11.62
CA ASN A 189 1.09 -34.60 10.97
C ASN A 189 1.97 -35.58 11.75
N ALA A 190 1.45 -36.09 12.87
CA ALA A 190 2.15 -36.96 13.80
C ALA A 190 3.52 -36.39 14.21
N TRP A 191 3.55 -35.09 14.50
CA TRP A 191 4.74 -34.44 15.05
C TRP A 191 4.87 -34.79 16.53
N TRP A 192 6.09 -35.10 16.94
CA TRP A 192 6.43 -35.21 18.36
C TRP A 192 6.17 -33.85 19.02
N PRO A 193 5.46 -33.75 20.16
CA PRO A 193 5.17 -34.77 21.17
C PRO A 193 3.80 -35.47 21.08
N PHE A 194 2.94 -35.12 20.12
CA PHE A 194 1.52 -35.52 20.13
C PHE A 194 1.23 -36.85 19.40
N HIS A 195 2.12 -37.31 18.52
CA HIS A 195 2.06 -38.65 17.93
C HIS A 195 3.44 -39.11 17.44
N ARG A 196 3.69 -40.42 17.41
CA ARG A 196 4.85 -41.01 16.72
C ARG A 196 4.39 -41.49 15.34
N ARG A 197 5.04 -41.05 14.26
CA ARG A 197 4.77 -41.58 12.92
C ARG A 197 4.95 -43.11 12.91
N PRO A 198 4.03 -43.89 12.30
CA PRO A 198 4.21 -45.33 12.16
C PRO A 198 5.56 -45.60 11.46
N ALA A 199 6.32 -46.54 12.00
CA ALA A 199 7.61 -46.91 11.43
C ALA A 199 7.39 -47.43 10.00
N ARG A 200 8.09 -46.84 9.03
CA ARG A 200 8.07 -47.24 7.61
C ARG A 200 9.40 -47.91 7.26
N PRO A 201 9.64 -49.15 7.75
CA PRO A 201 10.93 -49.83 7.65
C PRO A 201 11.42 -49.98 6.20
N PHE A 202 10.55 -50.28 5.24
CA PHE A 202 10.96 -50.47 3.84
C PHE A 202 11.28 -49.14 3.15
N THR A 203 10.49 -48.09 3.42
CA THR A 203 10.79 -46.73 2.95
C THR A 203 12.12 -46.20 3.50
N GLU A 204 12.44 -46.50 4.75
CA GLU A 204 13.72 -46.13 5.37
C GLU A 204 14.88 -46.92 4.75
N ALA A 205 14.73 -48.23 4.55
CA ALA A 205 15.72 -49.07 3.89
C ALA A 205 15.99 -48.61 2.44
N ALA A 206 14.95 -48.32 1.66
CA ALA A 206 15.06 -47.80 0.30
C ALA A 206 15.79 -46.45 0.25
N ARG A 207 15.49 -45.54 1.19
CA ARG A 207 16.21 -44.26 1.30
C ARG A 207 17.68 -44.48 1.63
N PHE A 208 17.99 -45.37 2.56
CA PHE A 208 19.37 -45.69 2.94
C PHE A 208 20.19 -46.26 1.78
N LEU A 209 19.61 -47.18 1.01
CA LEU A 209 20.28 -47.77 -0.16
C LEU A 209 20.56 -46.69 -1.22
N ARG A 210 19.56 -45.86 -1.54
CA ARG A 210 19.71 -44.75 -2.52
C ARG A 210 20.74 -43.70 -2.08
N SER A 211 20.77 -43.32 -0.81
CA SER A 211 21.73 -42.32 -0.32
C SER A 211 23.16 -42.84 -0.20
N ASN A 212 23.37 -44.16 -0.21
CA ASN A 212 24.68 -44.77 0.04
C ASN A 212 25.20 -45.64 -1.11
N VAL A 213 24.60 -45.60 -2.31
CA VAL A 213 24.98 -46.46 -3.45
C VAL A 213 26.49 -46.52 -3.69
N ARG A 214 27.18 -45.37 -3.69
CA ARG A 214 28.65 -45.29 -3.90
C ARG A 214 29.46 -45.93 -2.77
N ARG A 215 28.96 -45.88 -1.53
CA ARG A 215 29.62 -46.48 -0.35
C ARG A 215 29.35 -47.98 -0.24
N LEU A 216 28.28 -48.45 -0.88
CA LEU A 216 27.85 -49.84 -0.85
C LEU A 216 28.44 -50.67 -2.01
N ASP A 217 29.21 -50.05 -2.91
CA ASP A 217 29.74 -50.66 -4.14
C ASP A 217 30.98 -51.54 -3.92
N GLY A 218 30.90 -52.48 -2.98
CA GLY A 218 31.96 -53.44 -2.65
C GLY A 218 31.43 -54.60 -1.81
N ALA A 219 32.24 -55.64 -1.60
CA ALA A 219 31.80 -56.85 -0.89
C ALA A 219 31.32 -56.58 0.55
N THR A 220 31.95 -55.65 1.27
CA THR A 220 31.53 -55.22 2.62
C THR A 220 30.25 -54.37 2.56
N GLY A 221 30.17 -53.44 1.59
CA GLY A 221 29.01 -52.61 1.34
C GLY A 221 27.76 -53.40 0.95
N TYR A 222 27.91 -54.43 0.12
CA TYR A 222 26.83 -55.32 -0.28
C TYR A 222 26.22 -56.08 0.91
N ARG A 223 27.06 -56.58 1.84
CA ARG A 223 26.56 -57.19 3.08
C ARG A 223 25.77 -56.19 3.94
N VAL A 224 26.22 -54.94 4.02
CA VAL A 224 25.48 -53.88 4.74
C VAL A 224 24.12 -53.59 4.08
N ALA A 225 24.05 -53.59 2.75
CA ALA A 225 22.80 -53.42 2.02
C ALA A 225 21.80 -54.55 2.31
N LEU A 226 22.25 -55.81 2.29
CA LEU A 226 21.43 -56.97 2.64
C LEU A 226 20.94 -56.92 4.10
N LEU A 227 21.80 -56.57 5.05
CA LEU A 227 21.43 -56.45 6.47
C LEU A 227 20.37 -55.37 6.70
N LYS A 228 20.45 -54.23 5.99
CA LYS A 228 19.46 -53.15 6.15
C LYS A 228 18.08 -53.59 5.66
N LEU A 229 18.00 -54.34 4.56
CA LEU A 229 16.74 -54.90 4.06
C LEU A 229 16.22 -56.02 4.97
N HIS A 230 17.07 -56.92 5.46
CA HIS A 230 16.68 -57.95 6.45
C HIS A 230 16.07 -57.32 7.70
N ARG A 231 16.70 -56.27 8.23
CA ARG A 231 16.17 -55.54 9.38
C ARG A 231 14.82 -54.89 9.09
N ALA A 232 14.56 -54.48 7.84
CA ALA A 232 13.26 -53.96 7.46
C ALA A 232 12.18 -55.05 7.48
N PHE A 233 12.49 -56.27 6.99
CA PHE A 233 11.61 -57.42 7.11
C PHE A 233 11.35 -57.81 8.57
N ASP A 234 12.39 -57.81 9.41
CA ASP A 234 12.25 -58.15 10.83
C ASP A 234 11.35 -57.15 11.57
N ILE A 235 11.48 -55.86 11.27
CA ILE A 235 10.64 -54.80 11.85
C ILE A 235 9.20 -54.91 11.34
N ALA A 236 9.00 -55.18 10.05
CA ALA A 236 7.68 -55.33 9.46
C ALA A 236 6.93 -56.56 10.01
N ALA A 237 7.62 -57.69 10.18
CA ALA A 237 7.05 -58.92 10.71
C ALA A 237 6.95 -58.95 12.25
N GLY A 238 7.59 -58.02 12.96
CA GLY A 238 7.71 -58.02 14.43
C GLY A 238 8.54 -59.18 15.00
N ARG A 239 9.17 -59.99 14.14
CA ARG A 239 9.98 -61.17 14.46
C ARG A 239 11.09 -61.33 13.44
N ARG A 240 12.11 -62.13 13.73
CA ARG A 240 13.14 -62.46 12.73
C ARG A 240 12.55 -63.29 11.60
N VAL A 241 12.76 -62.85 10.36
CA VAL A 241 12.30 -63.56 9.15
C VAL A 241 13.50 -64.26 8.52
N LEU A 242 13.41 -65.59 8.35
CA LEU A 242 14.37 -66.38 7.58
C LEU A 242 13.84 -66.70 6.18
N SER A 243 14.69 -67.27 5.33
CA SER A 243 14.32 -67.68 3.96
C SER A 243 13.10 -68.62 3.93
N ASP A 244 12.96 -69.50 4.92
CA ASP A 244 11.84 -70.46 5.00
C ASP A 244 10.53 -69.80 5.51
N ASP A 245 10.63 -68.62 6.14
CA ASP A 245 9.49 -67.87 6.69
C ASP A 245 8.83 -66.92 5.67
N VAL A 246 9.40 -66.77 4.47
CA VAL A 246 8.93 -65.81 3.45
C VAL A 246 7.47 -66.08 3.06
N GLY A 247 7.08 -67.34 2.94
CA GLY A 247 5.69 -67.72 2.64
C GLY A 247 4.70 -67.28 3.72
N ALA A 248 5.07 -67.45 5.00
CA ALA A 248 4.25 -67.02 6.13
C ALA A 248 4.17 -65.49 6.23
N PHE A 249 5.27 -64.79 5.96
CA PHE A 249 5.32 -63.33 5.92
C PHE A 249 4.38 -62.76 4.85
N LEU A 250 4.43 -63.30 3.62
CA LEU A 250 3.57 -62.85 2.51
C LEU A 250 2.09 -63.19 2.73
N GLY A 251 1.77 -64.20 3.55
CA GLY A 251 0.40 -64.49 3.97
C GLY A 251 -0.14 -63.46 4.98
N GLN A 252 0.72 -62.90 5.83
CA GLN A 252 0.37 -61.86 6.80
C GLN A 252 0.37 -60.45 6.19
N HIS A 253 1.17 -60.24 5.15
CA HIS A 253 1.32 -58.97 4.42
C HIS A 253 1.05 -59.15 2.91
N PRO A 254 -0.23 -59.25 2.50
CA PRO A 254 -0.60 -59.48 1.10
C PRO A 254 -0.15 -58.36 0.15
N GLU A 255 0.11 -57.16 0.66
CA GLU A 255 0.63 -56.01 -0.09
C GLU A 255 2.00 -56.27 -0.75
N PHE A 256 2.78 -57.22 -0.24
CA PHE A 256 4.09 -57.60 -0.79
C PHE A 256 4.05 -58.84 -1.69
N ALA A 257 2.89 -59.51 -1.82
CA ALA A 257 2.74 -60.72 -2.62
C ALA A 257 3.20 -60.60 -4.09
N PRO A 258 3.00 -59.46 -4.79
CA PRO A 258 3.48 -59.29 -6.17
C PRO A 258 5.01 -59.40 -6.32
N PHE A 259 5.77 -59.14 -5.26
CA PHE A 259 7.24 -59.14 -5.28
C PHE A 259 7.87 -60.43 -4.74
N ARG A 260 7.07 -61.50 -4.57
CA ARG A 260 7.52 -62.79 -4.00
C ARG A 260 8.85 -63.28 -4.57
N ALA A 261 8.96 -63.35 -5.90
CA ALA A 261 10.14 -63.88 -6.57
C ALA A 261 11.42 -63.08 -6.27
N ASP A 262 11.30 -61.75 -6.15
CA ASP A 262 12.44 -60.89 -5.84
C ASP A 262 12.81 -60.94 -4.34
N VAL A 263 11.82 -61.14 -3.46
CA VAL A 263 12.05 -61.37 -2.03
C VAL A 263 12.77 -62.70 -1.81
N GLU A 264 12.29 -63.79 -2.42
CA GLU A 264 12.95 -65.10 -2.36
C GLU A 264 14.39 -65.06 -2.89
N ARG A 265 14.61 -64.35 -4.02
CA ARG A 265 15.94 -64.13 -4.58
C ARG A 265 16.85 -63.37 -3.61
N MET A 266 16.34 -62.33 -2.95
CA MET A 266 17.08 -61.57 -1.93
C MET A 266 17.50 -62.46 -0.76
N PHE A 267 16.58 -63.28 -0.21
CA PHE A 267 16.89 -64.17 0.90
C PHE A 267 17.86 -65.29 0.50
N ALA A 268 17.82 -65.77 -0.74
CA ALA A 268 18.79 -66.72 -1.29
C ALA A 268 20.19 -66.09 -1.43
N SER A 269 20.28 -64.88 -2.00
CA SER A 269 21.54 -64.13 -2.10
C SER A 269 22.10 -63.76 -0.73
N SER A 270 21.25 -63.44 0.24
CA SER A 270 21.64 -63.22 1.63
C SER A 270 22.25 -64.49 2.24
N ARG A 271 21.60 -65.64 2.04
CA ARG A 271 22.10 -66.93 2.55
C ARG A 271 23.48 -67.26 1.99
N GLN A 272 23.68 -67.05 0.70
CA GLN A 272 24.99 -67.23 0.03
C GLN A 272 26.04 -66.25 0.57
N ALA A 273 25.72 -64.96 0.71
CA ALA A 273 26.66 -63.93 1.15
C ALA A 273 27.08 -64.06 2.63
N PHE A 274 26.18 -64.54 3.52
CA PHE A 274 26.44 -64.66 4.96
C PHE A 274 26.86 -66.05 5.43
N PHE A 275 26.31 -67.13 4.86
CA PHE A 275 26.58 -68.49 5.34
C PHE A 275 27.55 -69.27 4.45
N ALA A 276 27.55 -69.05 3.13
CA ALA A 276 28.52 -69.66 2.21
C ALA A 276 29.76 -68.79 1.99
N ASN A 277 29.74 -67.52 2.44
CA ASN A 277 30.78 -66.51 2.21
C ASN A 277 31.06 -66.22 0.72
N GLU A 278 30.13 -66.58 -0.17
CA GLU A 278 30.22 -66.42 -1.62
C GLU A 278 29.61 -65.08 -2.06
N VAL A 279 30.22 -63.97 -1.64
CA VAL A 279 29.68 -62.62 -1.88
C VAL A 279 29.61 -62.28 -3.37
N ASP A 280 30.56 -62.73 -4.17
CA ASP A 280 30.58 -62.43 -5.60
C ASP A 280 29.45 -63.18 -6.34
N GLN A 281 29.21 -64.45 -6.01
CA GLN A 281 28.06 -65.21 -6.54
C GLN A 281 26.72 -64.62 -6.09
N ALA A 282 26.64 -64.14 -4.85
CA ALA A 282 25.45 -63.44 -4.35
C ALA A 282 25.20 -62.12 -5.11
N ARG A 283 26.26 -61.37 -5.45
CA ARG A 283 26.18 -60.14 -6.26
C ARG A 283 25.78 -60.40 -7.71
N GLU A 284 26.17 -61.54 -8.27
CA GLU A 284 25.74 -61.97 -9.60
C GLU A 284 24.26 -62.34 -9.61
N THR A 285 23.82 -63.11 -8.61
CA THR A 285 22.43 -63.53 -8.45
C THR A 285 21.50 -62.34 -8.18
N MET A 286 21.95 -61.38 -7.36
CA MET A 286 21.21 -60.16 -7.09
C MET A 286 22.14 -58.95 -6.92
N PRO A 287 22.34 -58.15 -7.98
CA PRO A 287 23.22 -56.99 -7.92
C PRO A 287 22.65 -55.88 -7.03
N LEU A 288 23.50 -54.96 -6.58
CA LEU A 288 23.12 -53.83 -5.73
C LEU A 288 21.99 -52.96 -6.33
N SER A 289 21.96 -52.85 -7.66
CA SER A 289 20.90 -52.16 -8.40
C SER A 289 19.55 -52.88 -8.28
N ALA A 290 19.54 -54.21 -8.28
CA ALA A 290 18.34 -55.02 -8.06
C ALA A 290 17.86 -54.94 -6.60
N LEU A 291 18.79 -54.95 -5.63
CA LEU A 291 18.44 -54.72 -4.21
C LEU A 291 17.83 -53.33 -3.97
N SER A 292 18.37 -52.31 -4.62
CA SER A 292 17.85 -50.95 -4.52
C SER A 292 16.45 -50.83 -5.14
N LYS A 293 16.23 -51.47 -6.30
CA LYS A 293 14.91 -51.54 -6.95
C LYS A 293 13.89 -52.29 -6.10
N LEU A 294 14.27 -53.43 -5.50
CA LEU A 294 13.41 -54.16 -4.58
C LEU A 294 13.03 -53.29 -3.37
N GLY A 295 14.00 -52.58 -2.78
CA GLY A 295 13.74 -51.62 -1.70
C GLY A 295 12.74 -50.54 -2.10
N ASP A 296 12.89 -49.95 -3.28
CA ASP A 296 11.97 -48.93 -3.79
C ASP A 296 10.55 -49.49 -4.04
N HIS A 297 10.43 -50.72 -4.58
CA HIS A 297 9.15 -51.39 -4.79
C HIS A 297 8.43 -51.71 -3.46
N LEU A 298 9.14 -52.27 -2.48
CA LEU A 298 8.59 -52.55 -1.15
C LEU A 298 8.23 -51.26 -0.41
N GLY A 299 9.05 -50.21 -0.51
CA GLY A 299 8.73 -48.89 0.05
C GLY A 299 7.60 -48.15 -0.68
N ALA A 300 7.29 -48.50 -1.93
CA ALA A 300 6.10 -48.02 -2.62
C ALA A 300 4.84 -48.75 -2.14
N ALA A 301 4.90 -50.08 -2.03
CA ALA A 301 3.81 -50.92 -1.51
C ALA A 301 3.44 -50.55 -0.06
N GLU A 302 4.43 -50.31 0.80
CA GLU A 302 4.24 -49.84 2.19
C GLU A 302 3.56 -48.46 2.27
N ARG A 303 3.76 -47.59 1.28
CA ARG A 303 3.11 -46.27 1.22
C ARG A 303 1.70 -46.32 0.66
N SER A 304 1.37 -47.31 -0.18
CA SER A 304 0.02 -47.51 -0.69
C SER A 304 -0.88 -48.26 0.28
N ALA A 305 -0.30 -49.02 1.22
CA ALA A 305 -1.03 -49.77 2.24
C ALA A 305 -1.34 -48.97 3.52
N ALA A 306 -0.73 -47.79 3.71
CA ALA A 306 -0.84 -46.94 4.89
C ALA A 306 -1.61 -45.64 4.60
#